data_AF-A0A820EBE1-F1
#
_entry.id   AF-A0A820EBE1-F1
#
_cell.length_a   1.000
_cell.length_b   1.000
_cell.length_c   1.000
_cell.angle_alpha   90.00
_cell.angle_beta   90.00
_cell.angle_gamma   90.00
#
_symmetry.space_group_name_H-M   'P 1'
#
loop_
_entity.id
_entity.type
_entity.pdbx_description
1 polymer ?
#
loop_
_entity_poly.entity_id
_entity_poly.type
_entity_poly.pdbx_seq_one_letter_code
_entity_poly.pdbx_strand_id
1 'polypeptide(L)'
;MSIDEIDNLKSRIGDLISINSFLSTSSRREVANFYIGHVSHTIKLERVLFEIDADPKVASIKPFADISQINQVTEEFEVLAMLGAIFRLKSITHGDDKV
;
A
#
# COMPACT_ATOMS: atom_id res chain seq x y z
N MET A 1 3.15 5.91 9.61
CA MET A 1 3.89 7.02 8.96
C MET A 1 3.83 8.24 9.87
N SER A 2 4.88 9.01 10.01
CA SER A 2 4.82 10.23 10.83
C SER A 2 3.92 11.29 10.19
N ILE A 3 3.42 12.23 11.00
CA ILE A 3 2.58 13.33 10.50
C ILE A 3 3.39 14.20 9.50
N ASP A 4 4.66 14.47 9.80
CA ASP A 4 5.53 15.26 8.92
C ASP A 4 5.73 14.59 7.55
N GLU A 5 5.90 13.26 7.52
CA GLU A 5 5.97 12.50 6.27
C GLU A 5 4.65 12.57 5.48
N ILE A 6 3.51 12.46 6.16
CA ILE A 6 2.19 12.57 5.53
C ILE A 6 1.99 13.96 4.93
N ASP A 7 2.32 15.01 5.68
CA ASP A 7 2.20 16.39 5.22
C ASP A 7 3.15 16.70 4.07
N ASN A 8 4.36 16.11 4.07
CA ASN A 8 5.24 16.14 2.92
C ASN A 8 4.57 15.50 1.69
N LEU A 9 4.00 14.31 1.82
CA LEU A 9 3.32 13.62 0.72
C LEU A 9 2.10 14.39 0.21
N LYS A 10 1.32 15.06 1.08
CA LYS A 10 0.20 15.91 0.64
C LYS A 10 0.63 17.02 -0.33
N SER A 11 1.82 17.59 -0.12
CA SER A 11 2.39 18.60 -1.03
C SER A 11 2.90 18.02 -2.36
N ARG A 12 2.95 16.69 -2.48
CA ARG A 12 3.49 15.92 -3.62
C ARG A 12 2.41 15.15 -4.38
N ILE A 13 1.13 15.46 -4.15
CA ILE A 13 0.03 14.85 -4.93
C ILE A 13 0.24 15.16 -6.41
N GLY A 14 0.21 14.13 -7.25
CA GLY A 14 0.51 14.16 -8.68
C GLY A 14 1.92 13.64 -9.03
N ASP A 15 2.85 13.69 -8.08
CA ASP A 15 4.23 13.22 -8.25
C ASP A 15 4.33 11.69 -8.23
N LEU A 16 5.50 11.19 -8.61
CA LEU A 16 5.87 9.79 -8.55
C LEU A 16 6.62 9.49 -7.25
N ILE A 17 6.22 8.41 -6.58
CA ILE A 17 6.91 7.87 -5.40
C ILE A 17 7.43 6.48 -5.73
N SER A 18 8.57 6.11 -5.15
CA SER A 18 9.15 4.77 -5.26
C SER A 18 9.37 4.17 -3.90
N ILE A 19 9.24 2.85 -3.79
CA ILE A 19 9.50 2.13 -2.55
C ILE A 19 10.77 1.29 -2.73
N ASN A 20 11.70 1.44 -1.79
CA ASN A 20 12.99 0.74 -1.80
C ASN A 20 12.96 -0.61 -1.07
N SER A 21 11.81 -1.28 -1.12
CA SER A 21 11.62 -2.66 -0.68
C SER A 21 10.64 -3.34 -1.63
N PHE A 22 10.54 -4.67 -1.58
CA PHE A 22 9.33 -5.32 -2.04
C PHE A 22 8.14 -4.79 -1.24
N LEU A 23 6.98 -4.64 -1.90
CA LEU A 23 5.75 -4.24 -1.24
C LEU A 23 4.76 -5.40 -1.32
N SER A 24 4.54 -6.05 -0.19
CA SER A 24 3.46 -7.02 -0.03
C SER A 24 2.14 -6.28 0.06
N THR A 25 1.19 -6.66 -0.77
CA THR A 25 -0.15 -6.06 -0.81
C THR A 25 -1.19 -7.15 -0.94
N SER A 26 -2.43 -6.86 -0.58
CA SER A 26 -3.56 -7.77 -0.81
C SER A 26 -4.54 -7.15 -1.78
N SER A 27 -5.11 -7.98 -2.65
CA SER A 27 -6.27 -7.61 -3.47
C SER A 27 -7.58 -7.55 -2.65
N ARG A 28 -7.55 -7.93 -1.36
CA ARG A 28 -8.68 -7.94 -0.44
C ARG A 28 -8.50 -6.87 0.65
N ARG A 29 -9.43 -5.91 0.68
CA ARG A 29 -9.39 -4.78 1.62
C ARG A 29 -9.42 -5.24 3.07
N GLU A 30 -10.15 -6.31 3.37
CA GLU A 30 -10.25 -6.88 4.72
C GLU A 30 -8.91 -7.42 5.23
N VAL A 31 -8.08 -8.02 4.37
CA VAL A 31 -6.75 -8.51 4.71
C VAL A 31 -5.83 -7.32 4.97
N ALA A 32 -5.86 -6.29 4.11
CA ALA A 32 -5.09 -5.08 4.32
C ALA A 32 -5.47 -4.36 5.63
N ASN A 33 -6.77 -4.32 5.96
CA ASN A 33 -7.28 -3.77 7.22
C ASN A 33 -6.83 -4.61 8.43
N PHE A 34 -6.73 -5.93 8.31
CA PHE A 34 -6.18 -6.76 9.38
C PHE A 34 -4.73 -6.37 9.69
N TYR A 35 -3.91 -6.15 8.66
CA TYR A 35 -2.51 -5.76 8.80
C TYR A 35 -2.27 -4.32 9.26
N ILE A 36 -3.24 -3.40 9.10
CA ILE A 36 -3.11 -2.03 9.60
C ILE A 36 -3.02 -1.95 11.14
N GLY A 37 -3.56 -2.97 11.82
CA GLY A 37 -3.48 -3.15 13.27
C GLY A 37 -4.21 -2.10 14.10
N HIS A 38 -3.96 -2.17 15.42
CA HIS A 38 -4.51 -1.25 16.42
C HIS A 38 -3.52 -0.12 16.75
N VAL A 39 -4.05 1.03 17.15
CA VAL A 39 -3.26 2.20 17.55
C VAL A 39 -2.46 1.86 18.82
N SER A 40 -1.14 1.86 18.72
CA SER A 40 -0.26 1.87 19.89
C SER A 40 0.06 3.31 20.25
N HIS A 41 -0.47 3.79 21.38
CA HIS A 41 -0.23 5.14 21.90
C HIS A 41 1.24 5.44 22.24
N THR A 42 2.13 4.45 22.12
CA THR A 42 3.55 4.59 22.42
C THR A 42 4.36 5.17 21.26
N ILE A 43 3.81 5.26 20.05
CA ILE A 43 4.54 5.66 18.85
C ILE A 43 3.81 6.82 18.15
N LYS A 44 4.54 7.90 17.85
CA LYS A 44 4.03 9.06 17.08
C LYS A 44 3.90 8.74 15.58
N LEU A 45 3.17 7.69 15.24
CA LEU A 45 2.93 7.24 13.87
C LEU A 45 1.44 7.09 13.61
N GLU A 46 1.03 7.53 12.44
CA GLU A 46 -0.31 7.32 11.90
C GLU A 46 -0.40 5.98 11.17
N ARG A 47 -1.58 5.36 11.25
CA ARG A 47 -1.96 4.22 10.43
C ARG A 47 -2.20 4.68 9.01
N VAL A 48 -1.62 3.99 8.04
CA VAL A 48 -1.77 4.32 6.62
C VAL A 48 -2.20 3.08 5.88
N LEU A 49 -3.26 3.23 5.11
CA LEU A 49 -3.69 2.24 4.13
C LEU A 49 -3.36 2.77 2.74
N PHE A 50 -2.62 1.99 1.96
CA PHE A 50 -2.37 2.28 0.55
C PHE A 50 -3.42 1.60 -0.31
N GLU A 51 -4.10 2.37 -1.14
CA GLU A 51 -4.93 1.86 -2.23
C GLU A 51 -4.16 2.06 -3.54
N ILE A 52 -3.94 0.97 -4.28
CA ILE A 52 -3.08 0.95 -5.46
C ILE A 52 -3.89 0.47 -6.66
N ASP A 53 -4.03 1.34 -7.65
CA ASP A 53 -4.57 0.97 -8.95
C ASP A 53 -3.51 0.20 -9.76
N ALA A 54 -3.67 -1.11 -9.86
CA ALA A 54 -2.77 -1.99 -10.58
C ALA A 54 -3.52 -2.71 -11.73
N ASP A 55 -3.43 -2.17 -12.95
CA ASP A 55 -4.01 -2.82 -14.13
C ASP A 55 -3.00 -3.78 -14.78
N PRO A 56 -3.22 -5.12 -14.73
CA PRO A 56 -2.31 -6.10 -15.31
C PRO A 56 -2.29 -6.08 -16.86
N LYS A 57 -3.13 -5.25 -17.52
CA LYS A 57 -3.21 -5.12 -18.97
C LYS A 57 -2.39 -3.96 -19.53
N VAL A 58 -1.93 -3.03 -18.69
CA VAL A 58 -1.42 -1.71 -19.14
C VAL A 58 0.08 -1.70 -19.51
N ALA A 59 0.84 -2.78 -19.30
CA ALA A 59 2.28 -2.80 -19.58
C ALA A 59 2.81 -4.13 -20.12
N SER A 60 3.89 -4.07 -20.90
CA SER A 60 4.67 -5.25 -21.32
C SER A 60 5.50 -5.85 -20.18
N ILE A 61 5.86 -5.03 -19.18
CA ILE A 61 6.55 -5.44 -17.95
C ILE A 61 5.65 -5.13 -16.78
N LYS A 62 5.36 -6.13 -15.96
CA LYS A 62 4.53 -5.99 -14.76
C LYS A 62 5.45 -5.83 -13.55
N PRO A 63 5.46 -4.68 -12.87
CA PRO A 63 6.25 -4.49 -11.66
C PRO A 63 5.59 -5.15 -10.43
N PHE A 64 4.60 -6.02 -10.63
CA PHE A 64 3.91 -6.77 -9.60
C PHE A 64 3.44 -8.12 -10.14
N ALA A 65 3.19 -9.06 -9.23
CA ALA A 65 2.65 -10.38 -9.55
C ALA A 65 1.65 -10.84 -8.47
N ASP A 66 0.57 -11.49 -8.89
CA ASP A 66 -0.28 -12.26 -7.99
C ASP A 66 0.47 -13.55 -7.60
N ILE A 67 0.74 -13.70 -6.31
CA ILE A 67 1.45 -14.87 -5.76
C ILE A 67 0.56 -15.66 -4.78
N SER A 68 -0.75 -15.38 -4.77
CA SER A 68 -1.74 -16.06 -3.92
C SER A 68 -1.75 -17.59 -4.08
N GLN A 69 -1.39 -18.08 -5.27
CA GLN A 69 -1.35 -19.52 -5.58
C GLN A 69 0.02 -20.15 -5.36
N ILE A 70 1.05 -19.36 -5.05
CA ILE A 70 2.43 -19.84 -4.85
C ILE A 70 2.73 -19.96 -3.35
N ASN A 71 2.14 -19.08 -2.54
CA ASN A 71 2.35 -19.07 -1.09
C ASN A 71 1.46 -20.12 -0.39
N GLN A 72 1.97 -20.68 0.70
CA GLN A 72 1.22 -21.64 1.55
C GLN A 72 0.06 -20.98 2.30
N VAL A 73 0.01 -19.64 2.32
CA VAL A 73 -1.03 -18.82 2.95
C VAL A 73 -1.92 -18.23 1.84
N THR A 74 -2.83 -19.05 1.32
CA THR A 74 -3.70 -18.68 0.18
C THR A 74 -4.74 -17.62 0.54
N GLU A 75 -4.99 -17.39 1.83
CA GLU A 75 -6.01 -16.46 2.35
C GLU A 75 -5.56 -14.99 2.33
N GLU A 76 -4.29 -14.70 2.04
CA GLU A 76 -3.79 -13.32 1.96
C GLU A 76 -4.12 -12.64 0.64
N PHE A 77 -4.44 -13.40 -0.41
CA PHE A 77 -4.67 -12.90 -1.76
C PHE A 77 -3.58 -11.92 -2.22
N GLU A 78 -2.33 -12.33 -1.96
CA GLU A 78 -1.16 -11.46 -2.06
C GLU A 78 -0.82 -11.09 -3.51
N VAL A 79 -0.63 -9.80 -3.72
CA VAL A 79 -0.02 -9.22 -4.91
C VAL A 79 1.28 -8.56 -4.47
N LEU A 80 2.41 -9.08 -4.94
CA LEU A 80 3.73 -8.60 -4.56
C LEU A 80 4.25 -7.61 -5.60
N ALA A 81 4.54 -6.37 -5.20
CA ALA A 81 5.22 -5.41 -6.06
C ALA A 81 6.75 -5.51 -5.89
N MET A 82 7.45 -5.44 -7.02
CA MET A 82 8.91 -5.52 -7.09
C MET A 82 9.57 -4.34 -6.39
N LEU A 83 10.76 -4.58 -5.83
CA LEU A 83 11.67 -3.53 -5.37
C LEU A 83 11.80 -2.43 -6.44
N GLY A 84 11.66 -1.17 -6.02
CA GLY A 84 11.79 -0.02 -6.92
C GLY A 84 10.55 0.23 -7.79
N ALA A 85 9.42 -0.44 -7.52
CA ALA A 85 8.14 -0.09 -8.13
C ALA A 85 7.82 1.40 -7.90
N ILE A 86 7.31 2.04 -8.96
CA ILE A 86 6.98 3.46 -8.99
C ILE A 86 5.47 3.60 -9.03
N PHE A 87 4.94 4.46 -8.16
CA PHE A 87 3.52 4.74 -8.03
C PHE A 87 3.28 6.23 -8.22
N ARG A 88 2.15 6.59 -8.83
CA ARG A 88 1.70 7.98 -8.87
C ARG A 88 0.84 8.26 -7.64
N LEU A 89 1.19 9.26 -6.86
CA LEU A 89 0.38 9.67 -5.71
C LEU A 89 -0.84 10.45 -6.21
N LYS A 90 -2.03 9.82 -6.19
CA LYS A 90 -3.26 10.45 -6.70
C LYS A 90 -3.97 11.33 -5.68
N SER A 91 -4.04 10.88 -4.43
CA SER A 91 -4.77 11.57 -3.36
C SER A 91 -4.35 11.04 -2.00
N ILE A 92 -4.57 11.85 -0.96
CA ILE A 92 -4.47 11.45 0.44
C ILE A 92 -5.74 11.94 1.13
N THR A 93 -6.42 11.02 1.82
CA THR A 93 -7.64 11.32 2.57
C THR A 93 -7.49 10.82 4.00
N HIS A 94 -8.01 11.57 4.96
CA HIS A 94 -8.12 11.06 6.32
C HIS A 94 -9.28 10.05 6.36
N GLY A 95 -9.02 8.86 6.88
CA GLY A 95 -10.08 7.88 7.09
C GLY A 95 -10.99 8.34 8.23
N ASP A 96 -12.30 8.22 8.04
CA ASP A 96 -13.23 8.20 9.16
C ASP A 96 -13.15 6.78 9.74
N ASP A 97 -12.50 6.62 10.89
CA ASP A 97 -12.49 5.36 11.64
C ASP A 97 -13.91 5.07 12.18
N LYS A 98 -14.85 4.72 11.30
CA LYS A 98 -16.09 4.05 11.66
C LYS A 98 -15.83 2.56 11.54
N VAL A 99 -15.29 2.01 12.62
CA VAL A 99 -15.31 0.57 12.91
C VAL A 99 -16.76 0.10 13.00
#